data_AF-A0A1D2U0P1-F1
#
_entry.id   AF-A0A1D2U0P1-F1
#
_cell.length_a   1.000
_cell.length_b   1.000
_cell.length_c   1.000
_cell.angle_alpha   90.00
_cell.angle_beta   90.00
_cell.angle_gamma   90.00
#
_symmetry.space_group_name_H-M   'P 1'
#
loop_
_entity.id
_entity.type
_entity.pdbx_description
1 polymer ?
#
loop_
_entity_poly.entity_id
_entity_poly.type
_entity_poly.pdbx_seq_one_letter_code
_entity_poly.pdbx_strand_id
1 'polypeptide(L)'
;MHEHVKAEEMNSPWIEQVVAEKDCQPAAIETYLNRRFSEKRVAYDPSDPEANKLAVSKGYVVVTGSMMSSGAWKNSKAAQAILPAGQITPSPKPYSPDGPPLKLEKDITPEMRTVEQHATRVARGVLERNIVVTFANDPAWPFAATYGPGSLTFNVGRLGRKWFDLETNRVAIEKLLLHEFAHEFASDHLSHEYHDAICAIAAKWLEVTRKERL
;
A
#
# COMPACT_ATOMS: atom_id res chain seq x y z
N MET A 1 10.71 -26.40 -29.08
CA MET A 1 10.09 -27.54 -28.35
C MET A 1 9.04 -27.06 -27.35
N HIS A 2 9.36 -26.11 -26.45
CA HIS A 2 8.36 -25.56 -25.50
C HIS A 2 7.14 -24.92 -26.21
N GLU A 3 7.30 -24.37 -27.41
CA GLU A 3 6.21 -23.76 -28.18
C GLU A 3 5.03 -24.70 -28.47
N HIS A 4 5.25 -26.02 -28.54
CA HIS A 4 4.22 -27.00 -28.89
C HIS A 4 3.40 -27.52 -27.69
N VAL A 5 3.76 -27.15 -26.46
CA VAL A 5 3.11 -27.67 -25.26
C VAL A 5 1.86 -26.86 -24.93
N LYS A 6 0.68 -27.48 -24.86
CA LYS A 6 -0.58 -26.75 -24.67
C LYS A 6 -0.75 -26.29 -23.22
N ALA A 7 -1.64 -25.31 -23.01
CA ALA A 7 -1.89 -24.75 -21.68
C ALA A 7 -2.42 -25.81 -20.70
N GLU A 8 -3.24 -26.75 -21.18
CA GLU A 8 -3.83 -27.83 -20.38
C GLU A 8 -2.77 -28.81 -19.87
N GLU A 9 -1.66 -28.93 -20.59
CA GLU A 9 -0.57 -29.83 -20.23
C GLU A 9 0.32 -29.25 -19.13
N MET A 10 0.29 -27.93 -18.87
CA MET A 10 1.21 -27.21 -17.97
C MET A 10 1.26 -27.74 -16.53
N ASN A 11 0.20 -28.41 -16.07
CA ASN A 11 0.15 -29.01 -14.74
C ASN A 11 0.63 -30.48 -14.71
N SER A 12 1.13 -31.00 -15.84
CA SER A 12 1.59 -32.39 -15.93
C SER A 12 2.91 -32.58 -15.17
N PRO A 13 3.09 -33.70 -14.45
CA PRO A 13 4.32 -33.97 -13.69
C PRO A 13 5.60 -33.91 -14.52
N TRP A 14 5.56 -34.33 -15.79
CA TRP A 14 6.73 -34.33 -16.67
C TRP A 14 7.18 -32.91 -17.05
N ILE A 15 6.27 -31.93 -17.13
CA ILE A 15 6.63 -30.53 -17.38
C ILE A 15 7.31 -29.94 -16.16
N GLU A 16 6.76 -30.20 -14.97
CA GLU A 16 7.39 -29.78 -13.70
C GLU A 16 8.81 -30.34 -13.56
N GLN A 17 9.03 -31.60 -13.96
CA GLN A 17 10.37 -32.20 -13.99
C GLN A 17 11.30 -31.44 -14.93
N VAL A 18 10.90 -31.22 -16.18
CA VAL A 18 11.71 -30.52 -17.20
C VAL A 18 12.00 -29.07 -16.79
N VAL A 19 11.02 -28.36 -16.25
CA VAL A 19 11.17 -26.97 -15.77
C VAL A 19 12.10 -26.90 -14.56
N ALA A 20 12.21 -27.97 -13.77
CA ALA A 20 13.09 -28.07 -12.62
C ALA A 20 14.54 -28.46 -12.95
N GLU A 21 14.84 -28.90 -14.18
CA GLU A 21 16.18 -29.28 -14.62
C GLU A 21 17.14 -28.08 -14.69
N LYS A 22 18.43 -28.31 -14.43
CA LYS A 22 19.42 -27.22 -14.27
C LYS A 22 19.70 -26.45 -15.57
N ASP A 23 19.52 -27.09 -16.70
CA ASP A 23 19.78 -26.61 -18.06
C ASP A 23 18.50 -26.14 -18.77
N CYS A 24 17.38 -26.06 -18.04
CA CYS A 24 16.15 -25.50 -18.57
C CYS A 24 16.36 -24.04 -19.00
N GLN A 25 16.05 -23.75 -20.26
CA GLN A 25 16.34 -22.45 -20.87
C GLN A 25 15.38 -21.37 -20.33
N PRO A 26 15.84 -20.13 -20.08
CA PRO A 26 14.99 -19.04 -19.58
C PRO A 26 13.71 -18.82 -20.40
N ALA A 27 13.79 -18.90 -21.73
CA ALA A 27 12.62 -18.76 -22.62
C ALA A 27 11.57 -19.87 -22.43
N ALA A 28 12.00 -21.09 -22.07
CA ALA A 28 11.10 -22.19 -21.76
C ALA A 28 10.40 -21.97 -20.41
N ILE A 29 11.13 -21.44 -19.41
CA ILE A 29 10.58 -21.04 -18.12
C ILE A 29 9.51 -19.94 -18.29
N GLU A 30 9.79 -18.92 -19.09
CA GLU A 30 8.84 -17.84 -19.36
C GLU A 30 7.59 -18.36 -20.05
N THR A 31 7.73 -19.22 -21.07
CA THR A 31 6.59 -19.86 -21.75
C THR A 31 5.74 -20.66 -20.78
N TYR A 32 6.38 -21.48 -19.94
CA TYR A 32 5.72 -22.28 -18.92
C TYR A 32 4.90 -21.41 -17.96
N LEU A 33 5.51 -20.36 -17.42
CA LEU A 33 4.83 -19.46 -16.48
C LEU A 33 3.72 -18.64 -17.16
N ASN A 34 3.92 -18.16 -18.39
CA ASN A 34 2.90 -17.42 -19.15
C ASN A 34 1.67 -18.29 -19.37
N ARG A 35 1.85 -19.57 -19.76
CA ARG A 35 0.74 -20.49 -20.01
C ARG A 35 0.07 -20.97 -18.74
N ARG A 36 0.83 -21.18 -17.66
CA ARG A 36 0.30 -21.73 -16.41
C ARG A 36 -0.34 -20.66 -15.50
N PHE A 37 0.25 -19.47 -15.44
CA PHE A 37 -0.12 -18.43 -14.47
C PHE A 37 -0.43 -17.08 -15.12
N SER A 38 -0.49 -16.99 -16.45
CA SER A 38 -0.57 -15.75 -17.25
C SER A 38 0.72 -14.92 -17.24
N GLU A 39 0.81 -13.98 -18.18
CA GLU A 39 1.86 -12.97 -18.24
C GLU A 39 1.81 -12.01 -17.03
N LYS A 40 0.61 -11.70 -16.54
CA LYS A 40 0.40 -10.90 -15.34
C LYS A 40 0.46 -11.77 -14.09
N ARG A 41 1.67 -12.16 -13.71
CA ARG A 41 1.93 -12.93 -12.48
C ARG A 41 2.94 -12.25 -11.57
N VAL A 42 2.83 -12.54 -10.28
CA VAL A 42 3.83 -12.19 -9.27
C VAL A 42 4.02 -13.36 -8.31
N ALA A 43 5.21 -13.46 -7.71
CA ALA A 43 5.43 -14.38 -6.61
C ALA A 43 4.86 -13.79 -5.32
N TYR A 44 4.24 -14.63 -4.49
CA TYR A 44 3.79 -14.23 -3.16
C TYR A 44 4.96 -13.68 -2.35
N ASP A 45 4.79 -12.48 -1.79
CA ASP A 45 5.80 -11.79 -0.99
C ASP A 45 5.36 -11.72 0.48
N PRO A 46 5.94 -12.54 1.37
CA PRO A 46 5.61 -12.50 2.80
C PRO A 46 6.12 -11.24 3.51
N SER A 47 7.08 -10.51 2.92
CA SER A 47 7.62 -9.27 3.49
C SER A 47 6.74 -8.05 3.20
N ASP A 48 5.79 -8.19 2.28
CA ASP A 48 4.82 -7.17 1.92
C ASP A 48 3.43 -7.79 1.65
N PRO A 49 2.69 -8.19 2.71
CA PRO A 49 1.41 -8.87 2.57
C PRO A 49 0.38 -8.07 1.76
N GLU A 50 0.34 -6.74 1.95
CA GLU A 50 -0.57 -5.85 1.23
C GLU A 50 -0.23 -5.77 -0.27
N ALA A 51 1.04 -5.80 -0.65
CA ALA A 51 1.43 -5.86 -2.05
C ALA A 51 0.81 -7.05 -2.79
N ASN A 52 0.62 -8.20 -2.14
CA ASN A 52 -0.06 -9.35 -2.74
C ASN A 52 -1.53 -9.03 -3.04
N LYS A 53 -2.24 -8.35 -2.12
CA LYS A 53 -3.63 -7.95 -2.32
C LYS A 53 -3.75 -6.89 -3.42
N LEU A 54 -2.81 -5.93 -3.46
CA LEU A 54 -2.71 -4.94 -4.53
C LEU A 54 -2.43 -5.59 -5.90
N ALA A 55 -1.65 -6.67 -5.95
CA ALA A 55 -1.44 -7.41 -7.18
C ALA A 55 -2.75 -8.01 -7.69
N VAL A 56 -3.51 -8.67 -6.81
CA VAL A 56 -4.82 -9.25 -7.15
C VAL A 56 -5.79 -8.17 -7.64
N SER A 57 -5.88 -7.03 -6.96
CA SER A 57 -6.79 -5.94 -7.35
C SER A 57 -6.43 -5.32 -8.72
N LYS A 58 -5.17 -5.44 -9.15
CA LYS A 58 -4.68 -5.02 -10.48
C LYS A 58 -4.72 -6.14 -11.53
N GLY A 59 -5.33 -7.28 -11.20
CA GLY A 59 -5.52 -8.42 -12.10
C GLY A 59 -4.29 -9.32 -12.28
N TYR A 60 -3.36 -9.31 -11.34
CA TYR A 60 -2.24 -10.27 -11.33
C TYR A 60 -2.62 -11.58 -10.65
N VAL A 61 -2.07 -12.68 -11.15
CA VAL A 61 -2.06 -13.98 -10.48
C VAL A 61 -0.92 -13.99 -9.45
N VAL A 62 -1.26 -14.22 -8.18
CA VAL A 62 -0.28 -14.39 -7.11
C VAL A 62 0.09 -15.87 -6.98
N VAL A 63 1.31 -16.21 -7.36
CA VAL A 63 1.82 -17.58 -7.32
C VAL A 63 2.44 -17.87 -5.95
N THR A 64 1.91 -18.86 -5.25
CA THR A 64 2.36 -19.24 -3.89
C THR A 64 3.29 -20.46 -3.92
N GLY A 65 4.02 -20.69 -2.83
CA GLY A 65 5.11 -21.68 -2.77
C GLY A 65 4.72 -23.11 -3.19
N SER A 66 3.50 -23.55 -2.89
CA SER A 66 3.01 -24.89 -3.22
C SER A 66 2.59 -25.07 -4.69
N MET A 67 2.55 -24.00 -5.48
CA MET A 67 2.09 -24.05 -6.86
C MET A 67 3.13 -24.57 -7.84
N MET A 68 4.41 -24.65 -7.46
CA MET A 68 5.49 -25.15 -8.29
C MET A 68 6.49 -25.98 -7.46
N SER A 69 7.21 -26.89 -8.11
CA SER A 69 8.34 -27.58 -7.48
C SER A 69 9.46 -26.62 -7.06
N SER A 70 10.31 -27.04 -6.12
CA SER A 70 11.45 -26.22 -5.65
C SER A 70 12.45 -25.90 -6.76
N GLY A 71 12.68 -26.85 -7.69
CA GLY A 71 13.53 -26.64 -8.87
C GLY A 71 12.91 -25.62 -9.84
N ALA A 72 11.61 -25.75 -10.14
CA ALA A 72 10.92 -24.78 -10.98
C ALA A 72 10.94 -23.37 -10.38
N TRP A 73 10.74 -23.24 -9.06
CA TRP A 73 10.90 -21.97 -8.36
C TRP A 73 12.30 -21.38 -8.50
N LYS A 74 13.34 -22.21 -8.31
CA LYS A 74 14.73 -21.79 -8.43
C LYS A 74 15.01 -21.24 -9.83
N ASN A 75 14.60 -21.97 -10.88
CA ASN A 75 14.82 -21.57 -12.26
C ASN A 75 13.99 -20.34 -12.65
N SER A 76 12.74 -20.24 -12.16
CA SER A 76 11.87 -19.07 -12.36
C SER A 76 12.47 -17.78 -11.79
N LYS A 77 13.07 -17.86 -10.60
CA LYS A 77 13.78 -16.74 -9.99
C LYS A 77 15.09 -16.41 -10.71
N ALA A 78 15.86 -17.44 -11.08
CA ALA A 78 17.12 -17.26 -11.81
C ALA A 78 16.92 -16.61 -13.19
N ALA A 79 15.83 -16.96 -13.88
CA ALA A 79 15.43 -16.36 -15.15
C ALA A 79 14.78 -14.97 -15.01
N GLN A 80 14.56 -14.48 -13.77
CA GLN A 80 13.79 -13.26 -13.47
C GLN A 80 12.38 -13.26 -14.09
N ALA A 81 11.84 -14.43 -14.41
CA ALA A 81 10.56 -14.58 -15.10
C ALA A 81 9.35 -14.46 -14.15
N ILE A 82 9.60 -14.33 -12.84
CA ILE A 82 8.60 -14.00 -11.83
C ILE A 82 9.26 -13.18 -10.73
N LEU A 83 8.67 -12.02 -10.43
CA LEU A 83 9.15 -11.11 -9.38
C LEU A 83 8.21 -11.10 -8.18
N PRO A 84 8.70 -10.87 -6.95
CA PRO A 84 7.85 -10.74 -5.77
C PRO A 84 6.84 -9.61 -5.91
N ALA A 85 5.64 -9.80 -5.35
CA ALA A 85 4.58 -8.80 -5.39
C ALA A 85 5.05 -7.43 -4.84
N GLY A 86 5.85 -7.40 -3.78
CA GLY A 86 6.40 -6.17 -3.20
C GLY A 86 7.33 -5.38 -4.14
N GLN A 87 7.82 -5.97 -5.23
CA GLN A 87 8.62 -5.26 -6.24
C GLN A 87 7.78 -4.71 -7.39
N ILE A 88 6.64 -5.33 -7.69
CA ILE A 88 5.77 -4.98 -8.82
C ILE A 88 4.63 -4.07 -8.39
N THR A 89 4.03 -4.38 -7.23
CA THR A 89 2.91 -3.66 -6.64
C THR A 89 3.20 -3.36 -5.17
N PRO A 90 4.31 -2.65 -4.86
CA PRO A 90 4.70 -2.34 -3.49
C PRO A 90 3.56 -1.71 -2.71
N SER A 91 3.40 -2.08 -1.44
CA SER A 91 2.50 -1.33 -0.56
C SER A 91 3.07 0.07 -0.30
N PRO A 92 2.19 1.04 0.00
CA PRO A 92 2.58 2.35 0.52
C PRO A 92 3.51 2.22 1.75
N LYS A 93 4.79 2.54 1.59
CA LYS A 93 5.77 2.58 2.69
C LYS A 93 6.28 4.01 2.88
N PRO A 94 5.62 4.81 3.74
CA PRO A 94 5.95 6.22 3.89
C PRO A 94 7.30 6.49 4.55
N TYR A 95 7.77 5.54 5.35
CA TYR A 95 9.04 5.59 6.05
C TYR A 95 9.84 4.33 5.75
N SER A 96 11.14 4.49 5.57
CA SER A 96 12.11 3.41 5.53
C SER A 96 13.31 3.77 6.42
N PRO A 97 14.00 2.79 7.02
CA PRO A 97 15.19 3.05 7.84
C PRO A 97 16.29 3.82 7.08
N ASP A 98 16.39 3.60 5.77
CA ASP A 98 17.38 4.22 4.88
C ASP A 98 16.81 5.42 4.08
N GLY A 99 15.58 5.85 4.39
CA GLY A 99 14.91 6.94 3.70
C GLY A 99 15.56 8.29 4.00
N PRO A 100 15.59 9.23 3.04
CA PRO A 100 16.06 10.58 3.33
C PRO A 100 15.14 11.22 4.40
N PRO A 101 15.70 12.06 5.29
CA PRO A 101 14.89 12.74 6.29
C PRO A 101 13.89 13.68 5.61
N LEU A 102 12.66 13.71 6.14
CA LEU A 102 11.63 14.62 5.63
C LEU A 102 12.06 16.07 5.77
N LYS A 103 11.96 16.82 4.68
CA LYS A 103 12.17 18.28 4.71
C LYS A 103 10.99 18.93 5.41
N LEU A 104 11.18 19.42 6.63
CA LEU A 104 10.14 20.10 7.38
C LEU A 104 9.80 21.48 6.79
N GLU A 105 8.52 21.84 6.84
CA GLU A 105 8.07 23.20 6.53
C GLU A 105 8.48 24.13 7.68
N LYS A 106 9.08 25.27 7.32
CA LYS A 106 9.57 26.27 8.27
C LYS A 106 8.54 27.38 8.50
N ASP A 107 7.76 27.70 7.47
CA ASP A 107 6.79 28.78 7.51
C ASP A 107 5.36 28.25 7.62
N ILE A 108 4.98 27.97 8.87
CA ILE A 108 3.64 27.47 9.23
C ILE A 108 2.64 28.63 9.24
N THR A 109 1.71 28.59 8.28
CA THR A 109 0.65 29.60 8.12
C THR A 109 -0.43 29.51 9.19
N PRO A 110 -1.22 30.58 9.40
CA PRO A 110 -2.43 30.53 10.22
C PRO A 110 -3.43 29.44 9.78
N GLU A 111 -3.60 29.25 8.47
CA GLU A 111 -4.50 28.23 7.89
C GLU A 111 -4.01 26.82 8.24
N MET A 112 -2.70 26.56 8.12
CA MET A 112 -2.09 25.30 8.54
C MET A 112 -2.29 25.05 10.03
N ARG A 113 -2.09 26.06 10.89
CA ARG A 113 -2.35 25.93 12.34
C ARG A 113 -3.81 25.62 12.63
N THR A 114 -4.73 26.19 11.87
CA THR A 114 -6.17 25.92 12.00
C THR A 114 -6.47 24.47 11.67
N VAL A 115 -5.87 23.92 10.62
CA VAL A 115 -5.99 22.49 10.29
C VAL A 115 -5.31 21.59 11.33
N GLU A 116 -4.14 21.97 11.86
CA GLU A 116 -3.48 21.25 12.96
C GLU A 116 -4.36 21.17 14.21
N GLN A 117 -4.94 22.30 14.64
CA GLN A 117 -5.85 22.36 15.79
C GLN A 117 -7.09 21.52 15.55
N HIS A 118 -7.65 21.60 14.33
CA HIS A 118 -8.79 20.79 13.93
C HIS A 118 -8.47 19.29 13.99
N ALA A 119 -7.36 18.86 13.37
CA ALA A 119 -6.90 17.47 13.37
C ALA A 119 -6.67 16.96 14.80
N THR A 120 -6.01 17.75 15.64
CA THR A 120 -5.74 17.41 17.05
C THR A 120 -7.03 17.24 17.85
N ARG A 121 -7.99 18.16 17.66
CA ARG A 121 -9.29 18.08 18.32
C ARG A 121 -10.07 16.85 17.89
N VAL A 122 -10.12 16.58 16.58
CA VAL A 122 -10.80 15.41 16.03
C VAL A 122 -10.16 14.14 16.57
N ALA A 123 -8.83 14.01 16.50
CA ALA A 123 -8.10 12.85 17.01
C ALA A 123 -8.43 12.57 18.48
N ARG A 124 -8.47 13.60 19.33
CA ARG A 124 -8.88 13.46 20.73
C ARG A 124 -10.32 12.95 20.88
N GLY A 125 -11.23 13.37 20.00
CA GLY A 125 -12.64 12.94 20.03
C GLY A 125 -12.87 11.53 19.50
N VAL A 126 -12.18 11.13 18.43
CA VAL A 126 -12.46 9.88 17.70
C VAL A 126 -11.47 8.76 18.00
N LEU A 127 -10.20 9.12 18.26
CA LEU A 127 -9.13 8.18 18.63
C LEU A 127 -8.86 8.17 20.13
N GLU A 128 -9.38 9.14 20.89
CA GLU A 128 -9.09 9.30 22.33
C GLU A 128 -7.59 9.51 22.60
N ARG A 129 -6.90 10.13 21.64
CA ARG A 129 -5.45 10.39 21.70
C ARG A 129 -5.12 11.85 21.46
N ASN A 130 -4.06 12.30 22.12
CA ASN A 130 -3.34 13.51 21.72
C ASN A 130 -2.33 13.12 20.64
N ILE A 131 -2.35 13.84 19.53
CA ILE A 131 -1.44 13.62 18.40
C ILE A 131 -0.48 14.80 18.27
N VAL A 132 0.67 14.55 17.67
CA VAL A 132 1.58 15.59 17.19
C VAL A 132 1.33 15.79 15.71
N VAL A 133 1.10 17.03 15.29
CA VAL A 133 0.97 17.38 13.87
C VAL A 133 2.28 18.02 13.41
N THR A 134 2.82 17.52 12.29
CA THR A 134 4.01 18.07 11.65
C THR A 134 3.69 18.41 10.19
N PHE A 135 4.37 19.41 9.65
CA PHE A 135 4.26 19.79 8.25
C PHE A 135 5.60 19.54 7.55
N ALA A 136 5.58 18.72 6.51
CA ALA A 136 6.68 18.53 5.59
C ALA A 136 6.46 19.36 4.33
N ASN A 137 7.54 19.82 3.70
CA ASN A 137 7.54 20.46 2.40
C ASN A 137 8.44 19.64 1.46
N ASP A 138 7.92 18.50 1.03
CA ASP A 138 8.64 17.55 0.19
C ASP A 138 7.77 17.09 -1.00
N PRO A 139 7.85 17.79 -2.14
CA PRO A 139 7.15 17.39 -3.36
C PRO A 139 7.60 16.05 -3.96
N ALA A 140 8.72 15.47 -3.50
CA ALA A 140 9.18 14.15 -3.95
C ALA A 140 8.56 13.02 -3.11
N TRP A 141 8.25 13.27 -1.83
CA TRP A 141 7.57 12.31 -0.97
C TRP A 141 6.12 12.08 -1.41
N PRO A 142 5.74 10.88 -1.89
CA PRO A 142 4.51 10.67 -2.69
C PRO A 142 3.20 10.78 -1.92
N PHE A 143 3.26 10.90 -0.60
CA PHE A 143 2.11 10.91 0.29
C PHE A 143 1.61 12.34 0.52
N ALA A 144 0.28 12.50 0.57
CA ALA A 144 -0.37 13.77 0.88
C ALA A 144 -0.32 14.05 2.39
N ALA A 145 -0.53 13.02 3.18
CA ALA A 145 -0.24 12.97 4.60
C ALA A 145 0.16 11.53 4.96
N THR A 146 0.65 11.34 6.17
CA THR A 146 0.87 10.03 6.76
C THR A 146 0.59 10.07 8.24
N TYR A 147 0.00 9.01 8.75
CA TYR A 147 -0.19 8.79 10.17
C TYR A 147 0.57 7.57 10.65
N GLY A 148 1.37 7.77 11.70
CA GLY A 148 1.81 6.70 12.59
C GLY A 148 1.20 6.92 13.97
N PRO A 149 1.15 5.91 14.85
CA PRO A 149 0.47 6.04 16.14
C PRO A 149 0.87 7.31 16.91
N GLY A 150 -0.08 8.25 17.04
CA GLY A 150 0.13 9.54 17.72
C GLY A 150 0.84 10.64 16.92
N SER A 151 1.18 10.44 15.65
CA SER A 151 1.91 11.41 14.82
C SER A 151 1.30 11.52 13.42
N LEU A 152 0.83 12.72 13.08
CA LEU A 152 0.30 13.06 11.77
C LEU A 152 1.26 14.01 11.06
N THR A 153 1.70 13.66 9.85
CA THR A 153 2.53 14.54 9.02
C THR A 153 1.80 14.90 7.74
N PHE A 154 1.57 16.19 7.50
CA PHE A 154 1.03 16.69 6.22
C PHE A 154 2.15 17.06 5.26
N ASN A 155 1.99 16.77 3.97
CA ASN A 155 2.91 17.18 2.93
C ASN A 155 2.42 18.45 2.21
N VAL A 156 2.88 19.61 2.68
CA VAL A 156 2.61 20.93 2.12
C VAL A 156 3.10 21.03 0.67
N GLY A 157 4.22 20.37 0.35
CA GLY A 157 4.80 20.37 -1.00
C GLY A 157 3.90 19.72 -2.05
N ARG A 158 3.05 18.76 -1.63
CA ARG A 158 2.06 18.11 -2.49
C ARG A 158 0.68 18.74 -2.42
N LEU A 159 0.21 19.03 -1.21
CA LEU A 159 -1.13 19.59 -0.99
C LEU A 159 -1.24 21.03 -1.49
N GLY A 160 -0.15 21.80 -1.35
CA GLY A 160 -0.14 23.23 -1.60
C GLY A 160 -0.75 24.03 -0.44
N ARG A 161 -0.25 25.24 -0.21
CA ARG A 161 -0.65 26.05 0.97
C ARG A 161 -2.15 26.39 1.00
N LYS A 162 -2.76 26.63 -0.17
CA LYS A 162 -4.19 26.95 -0.27
C LYS A 162 -5.10 25.78 0.14
N TRP A 163 -4.62 24.54 0.13
CA TRP A 163 -5.41 23.39 0.55
C TRP A 163 -5.76 23.43 2.04
N PHE A 164 -4.93 24.09 2.86
CA PHE A 164 -5.15 24.21 4.30
C PHE A 164 -6.23 25.23 4.70
N ASP A 165 -6.88 25.89 3.74
CA ASP A 165 -8.09 26.64 4.01
C ASP A 165 -9.21 25.67 4.41
N LEU A 166 -9.50 25.60 5.71
CA LEU A 166 -10.48 24.69 6.30
C LEU A 166 -11.92 25.05 5.93
N GLU A 167 -12.21 26.32 5.64
CA GLU A 167 -13.56 26.75 5.25
C GLU A 167 -13.86 26.26 3.83
N THR A 168 -12.91 26.49 2.91
CA THR A 168 -13.08 26.14 1.50
C THR A 168 -12.88 24.64 1.25
N ASN A 169 -11.93 24.00 1.92
CA ASN A 169 -11.52 22.61 1.61
C ASN A 169 -11.94 21.57 2.66
N ARG A 170 -12.91 21.91 3.51
CA ARG A 170 -13.34 21.09 4.66
C ARG A 170 -13.48 19.61 4.36
N VAL A 171 -14.25 19.26 3.33
CA VAL A 171 -14.53 17.86 2.96
C VAL A 171 -13.26 17.12 2.56
N ALA A 172 -12.35 17.77 1.83
CA ALA A 172 -11.10 17.14 1.40
C ALA A 172 -10.16 16.90 2.60
N ILE A 173 -10.09 17.87 3.52
CA ILE A 173 -9.31 17.76 4.77
C ILE A 173 -9.87 16.64 5.64
N GLU A 174 -11.18 16.61 5.89
CA GLU A 174 -11.80 15.60 6.74
C GLU A 174 -11.69 14.19 6.15
N LYS A 175 -11.82 14.04 4.82
CA LYS A 175 -11.57 12.77 4.13
C LYS A 175 -10.13 12.29 4.31
N LEU A 176 -9.15 13.18 4.18
CA LEU A 176 -7.75 12.82 4.40
C LEU A 176 -7.51 12.42 5.85
N LEU A 177 -8.00 13.21 6.81
CA LEU A 177 -7.90 12.86 8.24
C LEU A 177 -8.53 11.51 8.56
N LEU A 178 -9.70 11.19 8.00
CA LEU A 178 -10.35 9.90 8.19
C LEU A 178 -9.50 8.73 7.67
N HIS A 179 -8.92 8.90 6.47
CA HIS A 179 -8.00 7.92 5.88
C HIS A 179 -6.75 7.72 6.77
N GLU A 180 -6.12 8.82 7.17
CA GLU A 180 -4.93 8.80 8.01
C GLU A 180 -5.20 8.19 9.39
N PHE A 181 -6.28 8.59 10.05
CA PHE A 181 -6.62 8.10 11.39
C PHE A 181 -7.05 6.63 11.42
N ALA A 182 -7.53 6.06 10.32
CA ALA A 182 -7.79 4.62 10.25
C ALA A 182 -6.50 3.78 10.42
N HIS A 183 -5.32 4.36 10.11
CA HIS A 183 -4.03 3.71 10.35
C HIS A 183 -3.64 3.60 11.82
N GLU A 184 -4.38 4.22 12.73
CA GLU A 184 -4.28 3.92 14.16
C GLU A 184 -4.64 2.45 14.47
N PHE A 185 -5.52 1.84 13.66
CA PHE A 185 -6.07 0.51 13.92
C PHE A 185 -5.64 -0.54 12.90
N ALA A 186 -5.36 -0.15 11.65
CA ALA A 186 -4.97 -1.10 10.60
C ALA A 186 -4.02 -0.46 9.58
N SER A 187 -2.93 -1.15 9.26
CA SER A 187 -1.96 -0.67 8.25
C SER A 187 -2.33 -1.04 6.82
N ASP A 188 -3.08 -2.13 6.61
CA ASP A 188 -3.39 -2.68 5.29
C ASP A 188 -4.68 -2.08 4.73
N HIS A 189 -4.58 -1.31 3.66
CA HIS A 189 -5.71 -0.59 3.04
C HIS A 189 -6.78 -1.52 2.46
N LEU A 190 -6.45 -2.78 2.21
CA LEU A 190 -7.33 -3.78 1.60
C LEU A 190 -7.83 -4.79 2.64
N SER A 191 -7.80 -4.43 3.92
CA SER A 191 -8.30 -5.24 5.03
C SER A 191 -9.71 -4.81 5.46
N HIS A 192 -10.46 -5.76 6.00
CA HIS A 192 -11.76 -5.45 6.62
C HIS A 192 -11.57 -4.55 7.84
N GLU A 193 -10.50 -4.76 8.58
CA GLU A 193 -10.13 -3.99 9.77
C GLU A 193 -9.94 -2.50 9.43
N TYR A 194 -9.29 -2.18 8.31
CA TYR A 194 -9.13 -0.79 7.86
C TYR A 194 -10.45 -0.16 7.43
N HIS A 195 -11.29 -0.90 6.70
CA HIS A 195 -12.63 -0.45 6.35
C HIS A 195 -13.48 -0.18 7.59
N ASP A 196 -13.49 -1.11 8.56
CA ASP A 196 -14.26 -0.99 9.78
C ASP A 196 -13.75 0.16 10.66
N ALA A 197 -12.43 0.39 10.68
CA ALA A 197 -11.81 1.54 11.34
C ALA A 197 -12.33 2.87 10.75
N ILE A 198 -12.37 3.00 9.42
CA ILE A 198 -12.96 4.17 8.74
C ILE A 198 -14.41 4.36 9.18
N CYS A 199 -15.23 3.30 9.14
CA CYS A 199 -16.65 3.38 9.53
C CYS A 199 -16.83 3.80 10.99
N ALA A 200 -16.06 3.21 11.91
CA ALA A 200 -16.12 3.50 13.33
C ALA A 200 -15.69 4.95 13.64
N ILE A 201 -14.59 5.40 13.04
CA ILE A 201 -14.09 6.78 13.20
C ILE A 201 -15.12 7.77 12.66
N ALA A 202 -15.67 7.53 11.46
CA ALA A 202 -16.67 8.41 10.87
C ALA A 202 -17.93 8.52 11.75
N ALA A 203 -18.40 7.40 12.31
CA ALA A 203 -19.53 7.40 13.24
C ALA A 203 -19.24 8.22 14.51
N LYS A 204 -18.08 8.01 15.15
CA LYS A 204 -17.65 8.81 16.31
C LYS A 204 -17.51 10.30 15.96
N TRP A 205 -16.96 10.62 14.79
CA TRP A 205 -16.80 12.00 14.34
C TRP A 205 -18.16 12.72 14.24
N LEU A 206 -19.16 12.06 13.67
CA LEU A 206 -20.53 12.59 13.59
C LEU A 206 -21.11 12.87 14.98
N GLU A 207 -20.89 11.99 15.97
CA GLU A 207 -21.34 12.21 17.33
C GLU A 207 -20.65 13.39 18.01
N VAL A 208 -19.32 13.49 17.90
CA VAL A 208 -18.53 14.61 18.44
C VAL A 208 -19.02 15.93 17.85
N THR A 209 -19.20 15.98 16.52
CA THR A 209 -19.64 17.20 15.82
C THR A 209 -21.06 17.59 16.22
N ARG A 210 -21.96 16.62 16.48
CA ARG A 210 -23.31 16.91 16.97
C ARG A 210 -23.30 17.50 18.38
N LYS A 211 -22.46 16.96 19.28
CA LYS A 211 -22.31 17.47 20.65
C LYS A 211 -21.74 18.89 20.68
N GLU A 212 -20.85 19.24 19.77
CA GLU A 212 -20.29 20.60 19.66
C GLU A 212 -21.27 21.65 19.11
N ARG A 213 -22.41 21.21 18.52
CA ARG A 213 -23.45 22.11 17.97
C ARG A 213 -24.63 22.34 18.93
N LEU A 214 -24.66 21.65 20.06
CA LEU A 214 -25.64 21.81 21.15
C LEU A 214 -25.04 22.65 22.27
#